data_AF-A0A5N9BDM9-F1
#
_entry.id   AF-A0A5N9BDM9-F1
#
_cell.length_a   1.000
_cell.length_b   1.000
_cell.length_c   1.000
_cell.angle_alpha   90.00
_cell.angle_beta   90.00
_cell.angle_gamma   90.00
#
_symmetry.space_group_name_H-M   'P 1'
#
loop_
_entity.id
_entity.type
_entity.pdbx_description
1 polymer ?
#
loop_
_entity_poly.entity_id
_entity_poly.type
_entity_poly.pdbx_seq_one_letter_code
_entity_poly.pdbx_strand_id
1 'polypeptide(L)'
;MNEKSSLENYFFEDTFIPYRGSVYISNNILNSSDNSTFTSIESIPDNLRTIYDRRNNGSWITITPFLFKAKFSDDSEIEVQVNSEFENKTNAEKIALIYLEEIGRLPKLFRKNLETVSIHKGYENFGGGNNNFLIHHDKGLELEKYGLLEEIFLHEGVHTSLDSDHSLSNAWINAQKADNGNFISDYAKQYPKREDLAETVPLCFALKYKRERLSDHTIKKIEKTIPNRIEYCNSVFEKKK
;
A
#
# COMPACT_ATOMS: atom_id res chain seq x y z
N MET A 1 -37.71 -43.29 23.47
CA MET A 1 -36.38 -43.34 24.12
C MET A 1 -35.38 -42.87 23.07
N ASN A 2 -34.91 -41.62 23.22
CA ASN A 2 -33.76 -40.91 22.63
C ASN A 2 -33.53 -41.08 21.11
N GLU A 3 -33.78 -40.10 20.22
CA GLU A 3 -33.32 -38.69 20.14
C GLU A 3 -31.80 -38.52 19.93
N LYS A 4 -31.46 -37.66 18.95
CA LYS A 4 -30.16 -37.19 18.41
C LYS A 4 -29.58 -38.01 17.24
N SER A 5 -29.90 -37.65 15.99
CA SER A 5 -29.30 -36.53 15.23
C SER A 5 -27.77 -36.60 15.21
N SER A 6 -27.21 -37.34 14.25
CA SER A 6 -25.79 -37.30 13.91
C SER A 6 -25.48 -36.22 12.86
N LEU A 7 -26.17 -35.06 12.94
CA LEU A 7 -25.88 -33.88 12.12
C LEU A 7 -24.84 -32.93 12.78
N GLU A 8 -24.26 -33.31 13.91
CA GLU A 8 -23.12 -32.62 14.49
C GLU A 8 -21.83 -33.14 13.84
N ASN A 9 -21.44 -32.54 12.70
CA ASN A 9 -20.04 -32.31 12.27
C ASN A 9 -19.92 -31.70 10.86
N TYR A 10 -20.82 -30.78 10.50
CA TYR A 10 -20.54 -29.78 9.46
C TYR A 10 -20.56 -28.38 10.09
N PHE A 11 -19.75 -28.18 11.13
CA PHE A 11 -19.26 -26.84 11.42
C PHE A 11 -18.29 -26.50 10.30
N PHE A 12 -18.79 -25.93 9.20
CA PHE A 12 -17.95 -25.02 8.44
C PHE A 12 -17.55 -23.95 9.46
N GLU A 13 -16.26 -23.85 9.80
CA GLU A 13 -15.78 -22.64 10.47
C GLU A 13 -16.18 -21.48 9.56
N ASP A 14 -17.15 -20.67 10.01
CA ASP A 14 -17.58 -19.49 9.29
C ASP A 14 -16.38 -18.53 9.25
N THR A 15 -15.61 -18.58 8.16
CA THR A 15 -14.48 -17.66 7.94
C THR A 15 -15.02 -16.24 7.96
N PHE A 16 -14.52 -15.41 8.86
CA PHE A 16 -14.93 -14.03 9.01
C PHE A 16 -14.06 -13.13 8.13
N ILE A 17 -14.67 -12.50 7.13
CA ILE A 17 -14.00 -11.58 6.20
C ILE A 17 -14.74 -10.25 6.22
N PRO A 18 -14.18 -9.24 6.89
CA PRO A 18 -14.94 -8.04 7.23
C PRO A 18 -15.04 -6.99 6.12
N TYR A 19 -14.17 -7.04 5.10
CA TYR A 19 -14.03 -5.97 4.11
C TYR A 19 -13.82 -6.53 2.69
N ARG A 20 -14.07 -5.71 1.66
CA ARG A 20 -13.73 -6.08 0.27
C ARG A 20 -12.26 -5.81 -0.06
N GLY A 21 -11.75 -4.67 0.41
CA GLY A 21 -10.36 -4.25 0.30
C GLY A 21 -10.01 -3.30 1.44
N SER A 22 -8.73 -3.26 1.86
CA SER A 22 -8.31 -2.57 3.09
C SER A 22 -8.16 -1.06 2.93
N VAL A 23 -7.76 -0.61 1.74
CA VAL A 23 -7.49 0.80 1.41
C VAL A 23 -8.70 1.70 1.71
N TYR A 24 -9.92 1.18 1.54
CA TYR A 24 -11.16 1.96 1.69
C TYR A 24 -11.76 1.91 3.10
N ILE A 25 -11.10 1.28 4.07
CA ILE A 25 -11.61 1.13 5.44
C ILE A 25 -11.57 2.47 6.19
N SER A 26 -10.58 3.30 5.89
CA SER A 26 -10.33 4.60 6.52
C SER A 26 -9.60 5.48 5.51
N ASN A 27 -9.87 6.78 5.52
CA ASN A 27 -9.18 7.81 4.74
C ASN A 27 -8.44 8.80 5.68
N ASN A 28 -7.96 8.25 6.78
CA ASN A 28 -7.52 8.98 7.95
C ASN A 28 -6.46 8.21 8.74
N ILE A 29 -5.92 7.10 8.22
CA ILE A 29 -4.80 6.39 8.88
C ILE A 29 -3.61 7.35 8.91
N LEU A 30 -3.27 7.90 7.74
CA LEU A 30 -2.45 9.08 7.58
C LEU A 30 -3.32 10.18 6.95
N ASN A 31 -2.96 11.43 7.17
CA ASN A 31 -3.66 12.57 6.58
C ASN A 31 -2.77 13.82 6.53
N SER A 32 -3.34 14.92 6.05
CA SER A 32 -2.71 16.25 5.96
C SER A 32 -2.09 16.79 7.26
N SER A 33 -2.49 16.31 8.45
CA SER A 33 -1.91 16.71 9.74
C SER A 33 -0.61 15.98 10.11
N ASP A 34 -0.27 14.89 9.42
CA ASP A 34 1.03 14.24 9.60
C ASP A 34 2.15 15.04 8.95
N ASN A 35 3.37 14.94 9.47
CA ASN A 35 4.51 15.58 8.83
C ASN A 35 4.91 14.80 7.58
N SER A 36 5.10 15.51 6.47
CA SER A 36 5.79 14.95 5.31
C SER A 36 7.30 15.09 5.48
N THR A 37 8.05 14.04 5.16
CA THR A 37 9.51 14.11 5.06
C THR A 37 9.96 14.65 3.71
N PHE A 38 9.07 14.89 2.75
CA PHE A 38 9.45 15.47 1.46
C PHE A 38 10.06 16.87 1.66
N THR A 39 11.22 17.13 1.05
CA THR A 39 11.93 18.41 1.21
C THR A 39 12.05 19.20 -0.07
N SER A 40 12.37 18.53 -1.18
CA SER A 40 12.60 19.21 -2.45
C SER A 40 12.53 18.26 -3.63
N ILE A 41 12.22 18.81 -4.79
CA ILE A 41 12.31 18.16 -6.09
C ILE A 41 13.28 18.97 -6.96
N GLU A 42 14.12 18.27 -7.71
CA GLU A 42 15.11 18.87 -8.62
C GLU A 42 14.95 18.27 -10.01
N SER A 43 14.83 19.11 -11.04
CA SER A 43 14.85 18.66 -12.43
C SER A 43 16.24 18.14 -12.82
N ILE A 44 16.30 16.91 -13.34
CA ILE A 44 17.53 16.31 -13.87
C ILE A 44 17.41 16.06 -15.39
N PRO A 45 18.50 15.88 -16.16
CA PRO A 45 18.40 15.67 -17.60
C PRO A 45 17.50 14.49 -17.96
N ASP A 46 16.56 14.70 -18.89
CA ASP A 46 15.65 13.67 -19.37
C ASP A 46 16.43 12.63 -20.18
N ASN A 47 16.13 11.35 -19.96
CA ASN A 47 16.81 10.24 -20.64
C ASN A 47 15.88 9.02 -20.70
N LEU A 48 16.21 8.04 -21.54
CA LEU A 48 15.41 6.84 -21.72
C LEU A 48 15.20 6.10 -20.39
N ARG A 49 13.96 5.69 -20.15
CA ARG A 49 13.54 4.79 -19.07
C ARG A 49 12.61 3.73 -19.62
N THR A 50 12.69 2.54 -19.03
CA THR A 50 11.70 1.48 -19.24
C THR A 50 10.74 1.51 -18.05
N ILE A 51 9.49 1.91 -18.31
CA ILE A 51 8.46 2.08 -17.28
C ILE A 51 7.26 1.21 -17.61
N TYR A 52 6.58 0.70 -16.58
CA TYR A 52 5.38 -0.10 -16.78
C TYR A 52 4.17 0.82 -16.95
N ASP A 53 3.46 0.71 -18.06
CA ASP A 53 2.21 1.41 -18.32
C ASP A 53 1.07 0.40 -18.23
N ARG A 54 0.13 0.58 -17.28
CA ARG A 54 -0.95 -0.38 -17.05
C ARG A 54 -2.07 -0.26 -18.07
N ARG A 55 -2.13 0.85 -18.82
CA ARG A 55 -3.16 1.06 -19.84
C ARG A 55 -3.05 0.00 -20.92
N ASN A 56 -4.17 -0.29 -21.60
CA ASN A 56 -4.22 -1.22 -22.74
C ASN A 56 -3.68 -2.63 -22.41
N ASN A 57 -4.10 -3.20 -21.28
CA ASN A 57 -3.68 -4.52 -20.77
C ASN A 57 -2.26 -4.61 -20.21
N GLY A 58 -1.55 -3.50 -20.07
CA GLY A 58 -0.31 -3.44 -19.32
C GLY A 58 0.92 -3.88 -20.11
N SER A 59 1.92 -3.02 -20.21
CA SER A 59 3.20 -3.36 -20.84
C SER A 59 4.35 -2.51 -20.34
N TRP A 60 5.58 -3.06 -20.43
CA TRP A 60 6.78 -2.27 -20.26
C TRP A 60 7.05 -1.48 -21.54
N ILE A 61 7.16 -0.16 -21.42
CA ILE A 61 7.43 0.75 -22.52
C ILE A 61 8.74 1.49 -22.29
N THR A 62 9.47 1.76 -23.37
CA THR A 62 10.68 2.60 -23.32
C THR A 62 10.34 3.98 -23.84
N ILE A 63 10.44 4.99 -22.98
CA ILE A 63 10.15 6.40 -23.31
C ILE A 63 11.24 7.32 -22.76
N THR A 64 11.22 8.59 -23.17
CA THR A 64 12.00 9.66 -22.52
C THR A 64 11.03 10.48 -21.66
N PRO A 65 10.85 10.16 -20.37
CA PRO A 65 9.98 10.93 -19.47
C PRO A 65 10.68 12.21 -19.01
N PHE A 66 9.89 13.13 -18.44
CA PHE A 66 10.44 14.21 -17.63
C PHE A 66 10.99 13.64 -16.32
N LEU A 67 12.28 13.85 -16.08
CA LEU A 67 12.97 13.28 -14.92
C LEU A 67 13.20 14.31 -13.83
N PHE A 68 12.95 13.87 -12.60
CA PHE A 68 13.24 14.61 -11.39
C PHE A 68 13.87 13.74 -10.32
N LYS A 69 14.55 14.38 -9.39
CA LYS A 69 15.06 13.78 -8.17
C LYS A 69 14.35 14.39 -6.97
N ALA A 70 13.57 13.60 -6.26
CA ALA A 70 12.92 13.98 -5.01
C ALA A 70 13.83 13.63 -3.83
N LYS A 71 13.96 14.54 -2.87
CA LYS A 71 14.74 14.39 -1.64
C LYS A 71 13.82 14.44 -0.43
N PHE A 72 14.17 13.67 0.60
CA PHE A 72 13.42 13.58 1.84
C PHE A 72 14.33 13.85 3.04
N SER A 73 13.76 14.31 4.16
CA SER A 73 14.49 14.70 5.37
C SER A 73 15.08 13.53 6.15
N ASP A 74 14.80 12.30 5.72
CA ASP A 74 15.34 11.05 6.26
C ASP A 74 16.46 10.46 5.37
N ASP A 75 17.07 11.31 4.55
CA ASP A 75 18.13 11.05 3.57
C ASP A 75 17.76 10.09 2.45
N SER A 76 16.47 9.73 2.31
CA SER A 76 16.01 8.98 1.14
C SER A 76 15.88 9.88 -0.09
N GLU A 77 16.11 9.29 -1.26
CA GLU A 77 15.98 9.94 -2.56
C GLU A 77 15.18 9.03 -3.48
N ILE A 78 14.32 9.62 -4.32
CA ILE A 78 13.47 8.91 -5.27
C ILE A 78 13.61 9.57 -6.64
N GLU A 79 13.85 8.78 -7.69
CA GLU A 79 13.75 9.28 -9.07
C GLU A 79 12.27 9.30 -9.50
N VAL A 80 11.79 10.46 -9.94
CA VAL A 80 10.42 10.60 -10.45
C VAL A 80 10.44 10.67 -11.96
N GLN A 81 9.64 9.80 -12.58
CA GLN A 81 9.57 9.56 -14.00
C GLN A 81 8.16 9.92 -14.48
N VAL A 82 7.99 11.16 -14.91
CA VAL A 82 6.69 11.67 -15.37
C VAL A 82 6.60 11.55 -16.88
N ASN A 83 5.63 10.80 -17.39
CA ASN A 83 5.49 10.53 -18.81
C ASN A 83 5.42 11.84 -19.64
N SER A 84 5.98 11.85 -20.84
CA SER A 84 6.07 13.06 -21.69
C SER A 84 4.70 13.58 -22.15
N GLU A 85 3.64 12.80 -21.98
CA GLU A 85 2.25 13.20 -22.23
C GLU A 85 1.75 14.38 -21.38
N PHE A 86 2.49 14.79 -20.35
CA PHE A 86 2.22 15.99 -19.56
C PHE A 86 2.78 17.29 -20.16
N GLU A 87 3.12 17.26 -21.46
CA GLU A 87 3.45 18.39 -22.34
C GLU A 87 4.81 19.02 -22.08
N ASN A 88 5.10 19.44 -20.85
CA ASN A 88 6.33 20.11 -20.49
C ASN A 88 6.73 19.83 -19.04
N LYS A 89 8.01 20.11 -18.74
CA LYS A 89 8.60 19.81 -17.45
C LYS A 89 7.97 20.57 -16.29
N THR A 90 7.51 21.80 -16.49
CA THR A 90 6.80 22.57 -15.46
C THR A 90 5.48 21.93 -15.07
N ASN A 91 4.70 21.42 -16.04
CA ASN A 91 3.46 20.70 -15.76
C ASN A 91 3.74 19.36 -15.07
N ALA A 92 4.77 18.64 -15.54
CA ALA A 92 5.19 17.38 -14.94
C ALA A 92 5.63 17.54 -13.47
N GLU A 93 6.35 18.61 -13.14
CA GLU A 93 6.77 18.92 -11.78
C GLU A 93 5.57 19.17 -10.85
N LYS A 94 4.58 19.96 -11.29
CA LYS A 94 3.36 20.21 -10.52
C LYS A 94 2.62 18.91 -10.19
N ILE A 95 2.57 17.98 -11.14
CA ILE A 95 1.91 16.70 -10.96
C ILE A 95 2.70 15.80 -10.01
N ALA A 96 4.03 15.76 -10.15
CA ALA A 96 4.89 15.03 -9.23
C ALA A 96 4.71 15.51 -7.77
N LEU A 97 4.62 16.82 -7.56
CA LEU A 97 4.48 17.42 -6.22
C LEU A 97 3.23 16.97 -5.48
N ILE A 98 2.11 16.70 -6.18
CA ILE A 98 0.88 16.17 -5.56
C ILE A 98 1.18 14.88 -4.81
N TYR A 99 1.91 13.96 -5.45
CA TYR A 99 2.17 12.64 -4.88
C TYR A 99 3.36 12.62 -3.94
N LEU A 100 4.39 13.42 -4.19
CA LEU A 100 5.60 13.43 -3.37
C LEU A 100 5.33 13.90 -1.94
N GLU A 101 4.43 14.86 -1.76
CA GLU A 101 3.99 15.29 -0.43
C GLU A 101 3.38 14.12 0.35
N GLU A 102 2.45 13.38 -0.28
CA GLU A 102 1.77 12.24 0.34
C GLU A 102 2.70 11.04 0.57
N ILE A 103 3.58 10.74 -0.39
CA ILE A 103 4.64 9.75 -0.23
C ILE A 103 5.52 10.12 0.96
N GLY A 104 5.86 11.39 1.15
CA GLY A 104 6.67 11.83 2.28
C GLY A 104 6.00 11.66 3.65
N ARG A 105 4.66 11.53 3.72
CA ARG A 105 3.96 11.21 4.98
C ARG A 105 4.15 9.76 5.41
N LEU A 106 4.51 8.87 4.49
CA LEU A 106 4.72 7.47 4.82
C LEU A 106 5.93 7.31 5.74
N PRO A 107 5.81 6.51 6.82
CA PRO A 107 6.96 6.08 7.59
C PRO A 107 8.01 5.44 6.68
N LYS A 108 9.30 5.68 6.97
CA LYS A 108 10.44 5.15 6.21
C LYS A 108 10.36 3.63 5.97
N LEU A 109 9.69 2.88 6.85
CA LEU A 109 9.41 1.46 6.67
C LEU A 109 8.73 1.13 5.33
N PHE A 110 7.78 1.93 4.88
CA PHE A 110 7.02 1.71 3.64
C PHE A 110 7.74 2.20 2.40
N ARG A 111 8.78 3.04 2.57
CA ARG A 111 9.59 3.61 1.50
C ARG A 111 11.02 3.09 1.43
N LYS A 112 11.43 2.16 2.32
CA LYS A 112 12.85 1.79 2.47
C LYS A 112 13.51 1.28 1.19
N ASN A 113 12.72 0.67 0.30
CA ASN A 113 13.19 0.13 -0.97
C ASN A 113 12.56 0.87 -2.17
N LEU A 114 11.87 1.98 -1.95
CA LEU A 114 11.28 2.76 -3.02
C LEU A 114 12.36 3.59 -3.69
N GLU A 115 12.67 3.27 -4.95
CA GLU A 115 13.72 3.93 -5.72
C GLU A 115 13.14 4.88 -6.76
N THR A 116 11.96 4.54 -7.31
CA THR A 116 11.36 5.27 -8.43
C THR A 116 9.86 5.48 -8.29
N VAL A 117 9.33 6.53 -8.92
CA VAL A 117 7.88 6.76 -9.07
C VAL A 117 7.59 7.04 -10.54
N SER A 118 6.69 6.27 -11.15
CA SER A 118 6.31 6.41 -12.55
C SER A 118 4.89 6.96 -12.66
N ILE A 119 4.72 8.08 -13.38
CA ILE A 119 3.44 8.79 -13.48
C ILE A 119 2.98 8.85 -14.93
N HIS A 120 1.81 8.27 -15.19
CA HIS A 120 1.11 8.28 -16.49
C HIS A 120 -0.20 9.06 -16.37
N LYS A 121 -0.74 9.58 -17.47
CA LYS A 121 -2.18 9.92 -17.55
C LYS A 121 -3.02 8.64 -17.54
N GLY A 122 -4.32 8.75 -17.29
CA GLY A 122 -5.25 7.64 -17.35
C GLY A 122 -5.83 7.27 -15.98
N TYR A 123 -6.72 6.28 -16.00
CA TYR A 123 -7.57 5.91 -14.87
C TYR A 123 -7.30 4.49 -14.33
N GLU A 124 -6.16 3.90 -14.68
CA GLU A 124 -5.80 2.58 -14.17
C GLU A 124 -5.43 2.63 -12.69
N ASN A 125 -5.55 1.50 -12.00
CA ASN A 125 -5.18 1.41 -10.59
C ASN A 125 -3.68 1.69 -10.38
N PHE A 126 -3.33 2.19 -9.19
CA PHE A 126 -1.95 2.32 -8.74
C PHE A 126 -1.33 0.94 -8.54
N GLY A 127 0.00 0.88 -8.45
CA GLY A 127 0.70 -0.36 -8.15
C GLY A 127 2.06 -0.13 -7.50
N GLY A 128 2.50 -1.12 -6.74
CA GLY A 128 3.80 -1.19 -6.10
C GLY A 128 4.54 -2.46 -6.50
N GLY A 129 5.87 -2.40 -6.44
CA GLY A 129 6.76 -3.49 -6.81
C GLY A 129 7.89 -3.02 -7.73
N ASN A 130 8.92 -3.86 -7.91
CA ASN A 130 10.14 -3.48 -8.65
C ASN A 130 10.75 -2.15 -8.17
N ASN A 131 10.72 -1.91 -6.86
CA ASN A 131 11.24 -0.68 -6.26
C ASN A 131 10.55 0.60 -6.80
N ASN A 132 9.31 0.48 -7.30
CA ASN A 132 8.56 1.54 -7.97
C ASN A 132 7.14 1.70 -7.41
N PHE A 133 6.66 2.95 -7.38
CA PHE A 133 5.23 3.25 -7.37
C PHE A 133 4.76 3.66 -8.76
N LEU A 134 3.76 2.94 -9.27
CA LEU A 134 3.07 3.23 -10.51
C LEU A 134 1.80 4.04 -10.23
N ILE A 135 1.71 5.21 -10.88
CA ILE A 135 0.63 6.18 -10.69
C ILE A 135 -0.02 6.46 -12.05
N HIS A 136 -1.34 6.42 -12.07
CA HIS A 136 -2.14 6.97 -13.18
C HIS A 136 -2.91 8.18 -12.68
N HIS A 137 -2.62 9.35 -13.26
CA HIS A 137 -2.97 10.64 -12.68
C HIS A 137 -4.47 10.85 -12.53
N ASP A 138 -5.30 10.45 -13.49
CA ASP A 138 -6.74 10.65 -13.42
C ASP A 138 -7.37 9.80 -12.31
N LYS A 139 -6.84 8.59 -12.07
CA LYS A 139 -7.20 7.78 -10.89
C LYS A 139 -6.70 8.42 -9.60
N GLY A 140 -5.51 9.01 -9.63
CA GLY A 140 -4.93 9.72 -8.50
C GLY A 140 -5.77 10.91 -8.05
N LEU A 141 -6.32 11.70 -8.98
CA LEU A 141 -7.24 12.80 -8.68
C LEU A 141 -8.53 12.31 -8.00
N GLU A 142 -9.03 11.13 -8.38
CA GLU A 142 -10.15 10.51 -7.67
C GLU A 142 -9.76 10.13 -6.23
N LEU A 143 -8.62 9.47 -6.06
CA LEU A 143 -8.13 9.05 -4.74
C LEU A 143 -7.86 10.26 -3.82
N GLU A 144 -7.26 11.32 -4.36
CA GLU A 144 -7.05 12.60 -3.67
C GLU A 144 -8.37 13.19 -3.19
N LYS A 145 -9.39 13.24 -4.05
CA LYS A 145 -10.73 13.74 -3.69
C LYS A 145 -11.35 12.98 -2.52
N TYR A 146 -11.06 11.68 -2.38
CA TYR A 146 -11.56 10.87 -1.27
C TYR A 146 -10.62 10.81 -0.06
N GLY A 147 -9.44 11.43 -0.14
CA GLY A 147 -8.41 11.41 0.90
C GLY A 147 -7.78 10.02 1.08
N LEU A 148 -7.57 9.28 -0.02
CA LEU A 148 -7.11 7.89 -0.01
C LEU A 148 -5.69 7.72 -0.58
N LEU A 149 -4.97 8.81 -0.85
CA LEU A 149 -3.62 8.73 -1.42
C LEU A 149 -2.66 8.09 -0.43
N GLU A 150 -2.69 8.50 0.84
CA GLU A 150 -1.81 7.95 1.85
C GLU A 150 -2.12 6.47 2.12
N GLU A 151 -3.40 6.06 2.15
CA GLU A 151 -3.76 4.65 2.33
C GLU A 151 -3.36 3.77 1.15
N ILE A 152 -3.54 4.23 -0.09
CA ILE A 152 -3.07 3.44 -1.24
C ILE A 152 -1.55 3.35 -1.22
N PHE A 153 -0.82 4.43 -0.87
CA PHE A 153 0.63 4.36 -0.81
C PHE A 153 1.13 3.51 0.36
N LEU A 154 0.44 3.47 1.50
CA LEU A 154 0.74 2.50 2.55
C LEU A 154 0.65 1.06 2.03
N HIS A 155 -0.41 0.76 1.27
CA HIS A 155 -0.59 -0.55 0.62
C HIS A 155 0.53 -0.85 -0.40
N GLU A 156 0.76 0.03 -1.38
CA GLU A 156 1.81 -0.17 -2.40
C GLU A 156 3.22 -0.17 -1.81
N GLY A 157 3.42 0.55 -0.71
CA GLY A 157 4.65 0.56 0.08
C GLY A 157 4.96 -0.80 0.70
N VAL A 158 3.93 -1.61 1.02
CA VAL A 158 4.14 -3.00 1.46
C VAL A 158 4.70 -3.85 0.31
N HIS A 159 4.11 -3.76 -0.88
CA HIS A 159 4.63 -4.48 -2.05
C HIS A 159 6.07 -4.11 -2.37
N THR A 160 6.39 -2.83 -2.25
CA THR A 160 7.71 -2.31 -2.61
C THR A 160 8.76 -2.63 -1.54
N SER A 161 8.42 -2.46 -0.27
CA SER A 161 9.38 -2.47 0.82
C SER A 161 9.31 -3.72 1.71
N LEU A 162 8.19 -4.44 1.78
CA LEU A 162 8.03 -5.53 2.75
C LEU A 162 7.85 -6.91 2.12
N ASP A 163 7.30 -7.01 0.92
CA ASP A 163 6.97 -8.32 0.31
C ASP A 163 8.18 -9.26 0.25
N SER A 164 9.34 -8.79 -0.22
CA SER A 164 10.55 -9.62 -0.39
C SER A 164 10.97 -10.33 0.89
N ASP A 165 10.77 -9.69 2.04
CA ASP A 165 11.25 -10.17 3.33
C ASP A 165 10.18 -10.97 4.08
N HIS A 166 8.90 -10.69 3.80
CA HIS A 166 7.80 -11.08 4.69
C HIS A 166 6.75 -11.97 4.02
N SER A 167 6.33 -11.70 2.78
CA SER A 167 5.12 -12.31 2.18
C SER A 167 5.18 -13.83 2.05
N LEU A 168 6.39 -14.37 1.86
CA LEU A 168 6.67 -15.81 1.79
C LEU A 168 7.44 -16.34 2.99
N SER A 169 7.64 -15.52 4.03
CA SER A 169 8.35 -15.94 5.24
C SER A 169 7.53 -16.97 6.02
N ASN A 170 8.21 -17.98 6.59
CA ASN A 170 7.54 -18.99 7.41
C ASN A 170 6.75 -18.37 8.58
N ALA A 171 7.29 -17.31 9.18
CA ALA A 171 6.64 -16.65 10.31
C ALA A 171 5.35 -15.92 9.88
N TRP A 172 5.31 -15.27 8.71
CA TRP A 172 4.07 -14.70 8.17
C TRP A 172 3.04 -15.76 7.81
N ILE A 173 3.47 -16.81 7.09
CA ILE A 173 2.60 -17.92 6.68
C ILE A 173 2.01 -18.63 7.91
N ASN A 174 2.79 -18.79 8.98
CA ASN A 174 2.31 -19.37 10.22
C ASN A 174 1.29 -18.47 10.92
N ALA A 175 1.51 -17.15 10.95
CA ALA A 175 0.55 -16.20 11.49
C ALA A 175 -0.78 -16.23 10.70
N GLN A 176 -0.71 -16.23 9.36
CA GLN A 176 -1.88 -16.36 8.49
C GLN A 176 -2.67 -17.65 8.77
N LYS A 177 -1.98 -18.80 8.94
CA LYS A 177 -2.63 -20.08 9.28
C LYS A 177 -3.27 -20.07 10.67
N ALA A 178 -2.63 -19.40 11.64
CA ALA A 178 -3.10 -19.31 13.01
C ALA A 178 -4.36 -18.43 13.16
N ASP A 179 -4.67 -17.59 12.16
CA ASP A 179 -5.94 -16.85 12.07
C ASP A 179 -7.10 -17.70 11.53
N ASN A 180 -6.96 -19.04 11.46
CA ASN A 180 -8.02 -20.02 11.15
C ASN A 180 -8.81 -19.71 9.87
N GLY A 181 -8.10 -19.33 8.79
CA GLY A 181 -8.73 -19.04 7.50
C GLY A 181 -9.47 -17.69 7.43
N ASN A 182 -9.42 -16.87 8.47
CA ASN A 182 -9.90 -15.49 8.42
C ASN A 182 -8.94 -14.63 7.59
N PHE A 183 -9.51 -13.68 6.86
CA PHE A 183 -8.77 -12.70 6.09
C PHE A 183 -9.35 -11.32 6.36
N ILE A 184 -8.49 -10.31 6.35
CA ILE A 184 -8.95 -8.94 6.59
C ILE A 184 -9.85 -8.44 5.46
N SER A 185 -9.66 -8.94 4.23
CA SER A 185 -10.47 -8.57 3.09
C SER A 185 -10.69 -9.73 2.11
N ASP A 186 -11.72 -9.61 1.26
CA ASP A 186 -11.96 -10.52 0.14
C ASP A 186 -10.75 -10.56 -0.80
N TYR A 187 -10.14 -9.39 -1.06
CA TYR A 187 -8.96 -9.28 -1.92
C TYR A 187 -7.75 -10.02 -1.36
N ALA A 188 -7.49 -9.87 -0.05
CA ALA A 188 -6.46 -10.61 0.66
C ALA A 188 -6.70 -12.13 0.58
N LYS A 189 -7.95 -12.59 0.76
CA LYS A 189 -8.30 -14.01 0.64
C LYS A 189 -8.14 -14.54 -0.77
N GLN A 190 -8.48 -13.74 -1.78
CA GLN A 190 -8.40 -14.14 -3.19
C GLN A 190 -6.93 -14.29 -3.64
N TYR A 191 -6.03 -13.46 -3.11
CA TYR A 191 -4.63 -13.43 -3.49
C TYR A 191 -3.70 -13.50 -2.26
N PRO A 192 -3.74 -14.59 -1.46
CA PRO A 192 -3.17 -14.61 -0.11
C PRO A 192 -1.63 -14.56 -0.07
N LYS A 193 -0.96 -14.87 -1.18
CA LYS A 193 0.51 -14.80 -1.32
C LYS A 193 0.99 -13.45 -1.86
N ARG A 194 0.08 -12.59 -2.34
CA ARG A 194 0.40 -11.31 -2.94
C ARG A 194 -0.18 -10.16 -2.12
N GLU A 195 -1.46 -10.22 -1.80
CA GLU A 195 -2.23 -9.10 -1.26
C GLU A 195 -2.44 -9.17 0.25
N ASP A 196 -2.36 -10.35 0.87
CA ASP A 196 -2.68 -10.46 2.30
C ASP A 196 -1.79 -9.61 3.19
N LEU A 197 -0.49 -9.55 2.88
CA LEU A 197 0.45 -8.69 3.61
C LEU A 197 0.14 -7.20 3.37
N ALA A 198 -0.05 -6.80 2.12
CA ALA A 198 -0.33 -5.42 1.72
C ALA A 198 -1.68 -4.89 2.23
N GLU A 199 -2.66 -5.78 2.40
CA GLU A 199 -3.96 -5.46 2.98
C GLU A 199 -3.94 -5.43 4.51
N THR A 200 -2.99 -6.14 5.14
CA THR A 200 -2.93 -6.29 6.61
C THR A 200 -2.03 -5.24 7.27
N VAL A 201 -0.83 -5.03 6.74
CA VAL A 201 0.21 -4.22 7.41
C VAL A 201 -0.21 -2.75 7.60
N PRO A 202 -0.91 -2.07 6.66
CA PRO A 202 -1.40 -0.71 6.90
C PRO A 202 -2.37 -0.62 8.09
N LEU A 203 -3.23 -1.63 8.27
CA LEU A 203 -4.14 -1.69 9.41
C LEU A 203 -3.41 -2.00 10.72
N CYS A 204 -2.41 -2.88 10.69
CA CYS A 204 -1.53 -3.10 11.84
C CYS A 204 -0.83 -1.79 12.26
N PHE A 205 -0.29 -1.04 11.29
CA PHE A 205 0.34 0.25 11.52
C PHE A 205 -0.66 1.22 12.16
N ALA A 206 -1.88 1.30 11.64
CA ALA A 206 -2.94 2.11 12.20
C ALA A 206 -3.27 1.71 13.65
N LEU A 207 -3.45 0.42 13.94
CA LEU A 207 -3.72 -0.07 15.30
C LEU A 207 -2.60 0.24 16.29
N LYS A 208 -1.33 0.26 15.86
CA LYS A 208 -0.17 0.48 16.74
C LYS A 208 0.13 1.96 16.95
N TYR A 209 0.03 2.79 15.91
CA TYR A 209 0.56 4.16 15.92
C TYR A 209 -0.49 5.24 15.69
N LYS A 210 -1.67 4.89 15.19
CA LYS A 210 -2.75 5.82 14.80
C LYS A 210 -4.10 5.32 15.29
N ARG A 211 -4.12 4.61 16.42
CA ARG A 211 -5.29 3.87 16.91
C ARG A 211 -6.47 4.80 17.13
N GLU A 212 -6.20 6.00 17.62
CA GLU A 212 -7.17 7.07 17.86
C GLU A 212 -7.88 7.56 16.59
N ARG A 213 -7.36 7.23 15.40
CA ARG A 213 -7.94 7.59 14.10
C ARG A 213 -8.90 6.54 13.56
N LEU A 214 -9.01 5.39 14.23
CA LEU A 214 -9.93 4.32 13.88
C LEU A 214 -11.13 4.30 14.84
N SER A 215 -12.30 3.93 14.33
CA SER A 215 -13.46 3.70 15.19
C SER A 215 -13.27 2.45 16.06
N ASP A 216 -13.84 2.43 17.26
CA ASP A 216 -13.85 1.24 18.13
C ASP A 216 -14.42 -0.01 17.43
N HIS A 217 -15.41 0.19 16.56
CA HIS A 217 -15.98 -0.89 15.76
C HIS A 217 -14.94 -1.47 14.79
N THR A 218 -14.25 -0.60 14.04
CA THR A 218 -13.18 -0.97 13.11
C THR A 218 -12.05 -1.71 13.83
N ILE A 219 -11.60 -1.18 14.96
CA ILE A 219 -10.55 -1.77 15.79
C ILE A 219 -10.93 -3.19 16.22
N LYS A 220 -12.08 -3.36 16.86
CA LYS A 220 -12.57 -4.68 17.32
C LYS A 220 -12.71 -5.67 16.18
N LYS A 221 -13.14 -5.19 15.00
CA LYS A 221 -13.28 -6.02 13.81
C LYS A 221 -11.92 -6.52 13.33
N ILE A 222 -10.91 -5.65 13.23
CA ILE A 222 -9.55 -6.04 12.81
C ILE A 222 -8.93 -7.01 13.83
N GLU A 223 -8.96 -6.65 15.13
CA GLU A 223 -8.36 -7.46 16.21
C GLU A 223 -8.98 -8.86 16.32
N LYS A 224 -10.29 -8.97 16.11
CA LYS A 224 -10.98 -10.27 16.08
C LYS A 224 -10.62 -11.10 14.84
N THR A 225 -10.38 -10.44 13.70
CA THR A 225 -10.21 -11.14 12.42
C THR A 225 -8.81 -11.73 12.28
N ILE A 226 -7.78 -10.97 12.65
CA ILE A 226 -6.38 -11.29 12.30
C ILE A 226 -5.40 -11.15 13.48
N PRO A 227 -5.72 -11.67 14.68
CA PRO A 227 -4.92 -11.44 15.89
C PRO A 227 -3.45 -11.88 15.77
N ASN A 228 -3.16 -13.01 15.10
CA ASN A 228 -1.80 -13.52 14.99
C ASN A 228 -0.97 -12.72 13.98
N ARG A 229 -1.59 -12.24 12.89
CA ARG A 229 -0.91 -11.32 11.98
C ARG A 229 -0.65 -9.95 12.60
N ILE A 230 -1.52 -9.47 13.50
CA ILE A 230 -1.23 -8.26 14.29
C ILE A 230 0.00 -8.46 15.18
N GLU A 231 0.11 -9.60 15.85
CA GLU A 231 1.30 -9.94 16.64
C GLU A 231 2.57 -9.97 15.78
N TYR A 232 2.49 -10.61 14.60
CA TYR A 232 3.59 -10.59 13.63
C TYR A 232 3.98 -9.17 13.24
N CYS A 233 3.02 -8.34 12.84
CA CYS A 233 3.24 -6.94 12.48
C CYS A 233 3.97 -6.18 13.60
N ASN A 234 3.53 -6.32 14.84
CA ASN A 234 4.16 -5.68 16.00
C ASN A 234 5.63 -6.07 16.12
N SER A 235 5.97 -7.34 15.93
CA SER A 235 7.36 -7.80 15.95
C SER A 235 8.23 -7.18 14.83
N VAL A 236 7.64 -6.89 13.67
CA VAL A 236 8.32 -6.22 12.56
C VAL A 236 8.56 -4.76 12.88
N PHE A 237 7.60 -4.09 13.52
CA PHE A 237 7.71 -2.69 13.89
C PHE A 237 8.70 -2.44 15.03
N GLU A 238 8.84 -3.38 15.97
CA GLU A 238 9.71 -3.25 17.15
C GLU A 238 11.19 -3.49 16.85
N LYS A 239 11.53 -4.27 15.82
CA LYS A 239 12.91 -4.56 15.40
C LYS A 239 13.64 -3.40 14.71
N LYS A 240 12.98 -2.25 14.52
CA LYS A 240 13.52 -1.09 13.79
C LYS A 240 13.81 0.14 14.68
N LYS A 241 14.05 -0.08 15.97
CA LYS A 241 14.72 0.90 16.85
C LYS A 241 16.22 0.72 16.81
#